data_AF-A0A7X2D6C7-F1
#
_entry.id   AF-A0A7X2D6C7-F1
#
_cell.length_a   1.000
_cell.length_b   1.000
_cell.length_c   1.000
_cell.angle_alpha   90.00
_cell.angle_beta   90.00
_cell.angle_gamma   90.00
#
_symmetry.space_group_name_H-M   'P 1'
#
loop_
_entity.id
_entity.type
_entity.pdbx_description
1 polymer ?
#
loop_
_entity_poly.entity_id
_entity_poly.type
_entity_poly.pdbx_seq_one_letter_code
_entity_poly.pdbx_strand_id
1 'polypeptide(L)' 'MARPKTMQTRKIISVPAEMAEAIDEYRFGHKFRTESEAIRRLIELGLEAAVAPECDAGPGNAAGPDDAADA' A
#
# COMPACT_ATOMS: atom_id res chain seq x y z
N MET A 1 -18.99 3.05 33.34
CA MET A 1 -18.53 2.22 32.18
C MET A 1 -17.05 2.49 31.95
N ALA A 2 -16.21 1.46 31.88
CA ALA A 2 -14.77 1.61 31.65
C ALA A 2 -14.51 2.02 30.19
N ARG A 3 -13.74 3.08 29.96
CA ARG A 3 -13.30 3.47 28.61
C ARG A 3 -12.35 2.39 28.08
N PRO A 4 -12.51 1.89 26.84
CA PRO A 4 -11.62 0.88 26.30
C PRO A 4 -10.19 1.43 26.28
N LYS A 5 -9.27 0.68 26.89
CA LYS A 5 -7.85 1.01 26.89
C LYS A 5 -7.34 0.71 25.48
N THR A 6 -7.16 1.74 24.67
CA THR A 6 -6.49 1.62 23.36
C THR A 6 -5.05 1.23 23.61
N MET A 7 -4.79 -0.07 23.74
CA MET A 7 -3.44 -0.61 23.86
C MET A 7 -2.82 -0.61 22.47
N GLN A 8 -1.76 0.19 22.29
CA GLN A 8 -0.94 0.11 21.09
C GLN A 8 -0.18 -1.22 21.12
N THR A 9 -0.28 -2.01 20.05
CA THR A 9 0.47 -3.26 19.90
C THR A 9 1.67 -3.02 18.98
N ARG A 10 2.88 -3.40 19.43
CA ARG A 10 4.08 -3.36 18.61
C ARG A 10 4.11 -4.58 17.70
N LYS A 11 4.33 -4.36 16.40
CA LYS A 11 4.64 -5.40 15.41
C LYS A 11 6.03 -5.14 14.85
N ILE A 12 6.81 -6.20 14.67
CA ILE A 12 8.11 -6.16 14.01
C ILE A 12 7.97 -7.00 12.75
N ILE A 13 8.35 -6.44 11.61
CA ILE A 13 8.31 -7.11 10.31
C ILE A 13 9.63 -6.86 9.59
N SER A 14 10.05 -7.84 8.80
CA SER A 14 11.16 -7.66 7.86
C SER A 14 10.58 -7.23 6.52
N VAL A 15 11.14 -6.18 5.93
CA VAL A 15 10.76 -5.68 4.61
C VAL A 15 11.99 -5.65 3.69
N PRO A 16 11.82 -5.82 2.37
CA PRO A 16 12.90 -5.61 1.41
C PRO A 16 13.46 -4.18 1.46
N ALA A 17 14.72 -4.00 1.10
CA ALA A 17 15.37 -2.69 1.12
C ALA A 17 14.65 -1.66 0.23
N GLU A 18 14.23 -2.07 -0.96
CA GLU A 18 13.48 -1.21 -1.90
C GLU A 18 12.15 -0.72 -1.30
N MET A 19 11.48 -1.56 -0.51
CA MET A 19 10.24 -1.17 0.17
C MET A 19 10.50 -0.17 1.30
N ALA A 20 11.60 -0.33 2.03
CA ALA A 20 11.99 0.63 3.06
C ALA A 20 12.30 2.01 2.46
N GLU A 21 13.01 2.04 1.32
CA GLU A 21 13.31 3.28 0.59
C GLU A 21 12.03 3.97 0.09
N ALA A 22 11.09 3.21 -0.48
CA ALA A 22 9.80 3.74 -0.91
C ALA A 22 8.97 4.31 0.26
N ILE A 23 9.02 3.68 1.45
CA ILE A 23 8.37 4.19 2.67
C ILE A 23 9.01 5.52 3.09
N ASP A 24 10.33 5.63 3.01
CA ASP A 24 11.05 6.87 3.34
C ASP A 24 10.72 8.01 2.37
N GLU A 25 10.67 7.75 1.07
CA GLU A 25 10.25 8.74 0.08
C GLU A 25 8.81 9.23 0.36
N TYR A 26 7.89 8.29 0.62
CA TYR A 26 6.53 8.63 1.02
C TYR A 26 6.51 9.47 2.31
N ARG A 27 7.37 9.15 3.29
CA ARG A 27 7.52 9.89 4.55
C ARG A 27 7.89 11.34 4.31
N PHE A 28 8.90 11.59 3.48
CA PHE A 28 9.37 12.93 3.16
C PHE A 28 8.34 13.72 2.35
N GLY A 29 7.72 13.11 1.34
CA GLY A 29 6.69 13.75 0.51
C GLY A 29 5.47 14.21 1.31
N HIS A 30 5.08 13.43 2.32
CA HIS A 30 3.92 13.73 3.17
C HIS A 30 4.29 14.40 4.52
N LYS A 31 5.57 14.72 4.72
CA LYS A 31 6.09 15.42 5.90
C LYS A 31 5.78 14.73 7.23
N PHE A 32 5.80 13.40 7.24
CA PHE A 32 5.65 12.63 8.47
C PHE A 32 6.91 12.77 9.34
N ARG A 33 6.74 12.84 10.66
CA ARG A 33 7.85 13.00 11.60
C ARG A 33 8.58 11.70 11.86
N THR A 34 7.86 10.59 11.80
CA THR A 34 8.38 9.25 12.07
C THR A 34 7.99 8.28 10.97
N GLU A 35 8.85 7.29 10.73
CA GLU A 35 8.55 6.19 9.81
C GLU A 35 7.29 5.41 10.23
N SER A 36 7.08 5.21 11.54
CA SER A 36 5.90 4.54 12.05
C SER A 36 4.58 5.29 11.77
N GLU A 37 4.61 6.62 11.60
CA GLU A 37 3.43 7.38 11.13
C GLU A 37 3.17 7.13 9.66
N ALA A 38 4.22 7.16 8.83
CA ALA A 38 4.11 6.86 7.40
C ALA A 38 3.58 5.45 7.16
N ILE A 39 4.15 4.44 7.83
CA ILE A 39 3.71 3.04 7.73
C ILE A 39 2.25 2.88 8.15
N ARG A 40 1.84 3.50 9.27
CA ARG A 40 0.43 3.44 9.69
C ARG A 40 -0.51 3.99 8.62
N ARG A 41 -0.16 5.15 8.03
CA ARG A 41 -0.97 5.75 6.98
C ARG A 41 -1.04 4.87 5.73
N LEU A 42 0.09 4.31 5.31
CA LEU A 42 0.13 3.40 4.16
C LEU A 42 -0.73 2.15 4.40
N ILE A 43 -0.69 1.58 5.60
CA ILE A 43 -1.52 0.43 5.97
C ILE A 43 -3.01 0.81 5.96
N GLU A 44 -3.39 1.97 6.52
CA GLU A 44 -4.77 2.46 6.47
C GLU A 44 -5.28 2.59 5.04
N LEU A 45 -4.51 3.23 4.16
CA LEU A 45 -4.85 3.40 2.75
C LEU A 45 -4.96 2.05 2.02
N GLY A 46 -4.03 1.13 2.28
CA GLY A 46 -4.05 -0.20 1.68
C GLY A 46 -5.23 -1.05 2.15
N LEU A 47 -5.60 -0.95 3.43
CA LEU A 47 -6.77 -1.66 3.97
C LEU A 47 -8.09 -1.06 3.47
N GLU A 48 -8.17 0.27 3.36
CA GLU A 48 -9.33 0.96 2.76
C GLU A 48 -9.52 0.54 1.29
N ALA A 49 -8.43 0.54 0.52
CA ALA A 49 -8.45 0.09 -0.88
C ALA A 49 -8.76 -1.40 -1.04
N ALA A 50 -8.29 -2.25 -0.12
CA ALA A 50 -8.55 -3.71 -0.18
C ALA A 50 -9.99 -4.08 0.20
N VAL A 51 -10.66 -3.26 1.03
CA VAL A 51 -12.07 -3.47 1.42
C VAL A 51 -13.03 -2.86 0.41
N ALA A 52 -12.62 -1.81 -0.31
CA ALA A 52 -13.41 -1.27 -1.42
C ALA A 52 -13.49 -2.31 -2.55
N PRO A 53 -14.68 -2.86 -2.86
CA PRO A 53 -14.83 -3.74 -4.01
C PRO A 53 -14.67 -2.89 -5.27
N GLU A 54 -13.55 -3.10 -5.96
CA GLU A 54 -13.36 -2.85 -7.40
C GLU A 54 -13.78 -1.46 -7.90
N CYS A 55 -12.86 -0.49 -7.84
CA CYS A 55 -12.80 0.57 -8.84
C CYS A 55 -11.63 0.27 -9.78
N ASP A 56 -11.97 -0.48 -10.82
CA ASP A 56 -11.28 -0.61 -12.10
C ASP A 56 -10.56 0.69 -12.52
N ALA A 57 -9.23 0.66 -12.51
CA ALA A 57 -8.39 1.65 -13.19
C ALA A 57 -7.02 1.03 -13.51
N GLY A 58 -7.04 -0.05 -14.28
CA GLY A 58 -5.90 -0.40 -15.11
C GLY A 58 -6.10 0.18 -16.52
N PRO A 59 -5.19 1.05 -16.99
CA PRO A 59 -4.78 1.06 -18.38
C PRO A 59 -3.32 0.58 -18.38
N GLY A 60 -3.03 -0.64 -18.80
CA GLY A 60 -3.05 -0.98 -20.22
C GLY A 60 -1.62 -0.86 -20.74
N ASN A 61 -0.84 -1.95 -20.66
CA ASN A 61 0.26 -2.11 -21.60
C ASN A 61 -0.27 -2.94 -22.77
N ALA A 62 -0.86 -2.24 -23.75
CA ALA A 62 -1.19 -2.78 -25.04
C ALA A 62 0.04 -2.67 -25.96
N ALA A 63 0.71 -3.80 -26.21
CA ALA A 63 1.57 -4.04 -27.38
C ALA A 63 1.84 -5.57 -27.42
N GLY A 64 1.36 -6.34 -28.40
CA GLY A 64 0.80 -5.97 -29.68
C GLY A 64 -0.06 -7.09 -30.29
N PRO A 65 -0.57 -6.83 -31.50
CA PRO A 65 -1.70 -7.52 -32.10
C PRO A 65 -1.26 -8.67 -33.01
N ASP A 66 -2.11 -9.70 -33.00
CA ASP A 66 -2.67 -10.42 -34.15
C ASP A 66 -1.81 -11.26 -35.11
N ASP A 67 -2.50 -12.27 -35.64
CA ASP A 67 -2.24 -13.19 -36.76
C ASP A 67 -1.46 -14.49 -36.42
N ALA A 68 -1.99 -15.70 -36.61
CA ALA A 68 -3.26 -16.13 -37.20
C ALA A 68 -3.52 -17.63 -36.92
N ALA A 69 -4.82 -17.99 -36.83
CA ALA A 69 -5.53 -19.13 -37.45
C ALA A 69 -4.80 -20.50 -37.58
N ASP A 70 -5.30 -21.56 -36.93
CA ASP A 70 -6.36 -22.48 -37.43
C ASP A 70 -5.79 -23.69 -38.21
N ALA A 71 -5.98 -24.89 -37.62
CA ALA A 71 -6.18 -26.23 -38.22
C ALA A 71 -5.62 -27.36 -37.32
#